data_AF-A0A968LRG0-F1
#
_entry.id   AF-A0A968LRG0-F1
#
_cell.length_a   1.000
_cell.length_b   1.000
_cell.length_c   1.000
_cell.angle_alpha   90.00
_cell.angle_beta   90.00
_cell.angle_gamma   90.00
#
_symmetry.space_group_name_H-M   'P 1'
#
loop_
_entity.id
_entity.type
_entity.pdbx_description
1 polymer ?
#
loop_
_entity_poly.entity_id
_entity_poly.type
_entity_poly.pdbx_seq_one_letter_code
_entity_poly.pdbx_strand_id
1 'polypeptide(L)'
;MAYTDRPGNRVEVPPVVEVAEYHDRVRWGPILAGLVVALSSQLILSSLGAAIGLSGLAGSGAPRSNAEDVGLGIGIWSIISLLISLFIGGWVTARACGPMNRSTGLLNGAILWATTLAISAWLLASGVTGAFGILASNAGEIVNQAQQGGVNPQGIDPNVTAQQAREAAGNAAKVGWSFVFGSLLGLVAALIGSSAGTRTRRSTNGTVPARDY
;
A
#
# COMPACT_ATOMS: atom_id res chain seq x y z
N MET A 1 62.67 -45.98 24.36
CA MET A 1 62.16 -44.61 24.52
C MET A 1 60.66 -44.66 24.23
N ALA A 2 59.83 -44.64 25.27
CA ALA A 2 58.38 -44.72 25.13
C ALA A 2 57.81 -43.31 24.96
N TYR A 3 57.09 -43.07 23.87
CA TYR A 3 56.27 -41.88 23.72
C TYR A 3 55.13 -41.97 24.74
N THR A 4 55.17 -41.15 25.79
CA THR A 4 54.01 -40.92 26.64
C THR A 4 53.10 -39.95 25.91
N ASP A 5 51.97 -40.45 25.39
CA ASP A 5 50.83 -39.60 25.04
C ASP A 5 50.42 -38.80 26.28
N ARG A 6 50.69 -37.49 26.26
CA ARG A 6 50.07 -36.58 27.23
C ARG A 6 48.58 -36.49 26.87
N PRO A 7 47.64 -36.80 27.77
CA PRO A 7 46.25 -36.40 27.59
C PRO A 7 46.14 -34.89 27.82
N GLY A 8 46.68 -34.11 26.88
CA GLY A 8 46.66 -32.65 26.91
C GLY A 8 45.48 -32.14 26.11
N ASN A 9 44.45 -31.67 26.82
CA ASN A 9 43.38 -30.79 26.35
C ASN A 9 42.92 -31.02 24.90
N ARG A 10 41.91 -31.88 24.72
CA ARG A 10 40.92 -31.59 23.68
C ARG A 10 40.32 -30.24 24.05
N VAL A 11 40.64 -29.19 23.29
CA VAL A 11 39.84 -27.98 23.28
C VAL A 11 38.48 -28.44 22.77
N GLU A 12 37.54 -28.69 23.67
CA GLU A 12 36.13 -28.78 23.32
C GLU A 12 35.80 -27.42 22.72
N VAL A 13 35.76 -27.35 21.39
CA VAL A 13 35.19 -26.19 20.71
C VAL A 13 33.77 -26.11 21.27
N PRO A 14 33.42 -25.07 22.03
CA PRO A 14 32.08 -24.97 22.57
C PRO A 14 31.12 -25.14 21.39
N PRO A 15 30.04 -25.92 21.52
CA PRO A 15 29.06 -26.01 20.44
C PRO A 15 28.74 -24.58 20.07
N VAL A 16 28.95 -24.23 18.79
CA VAL A 16 28.51 -22.95 18.28
C VAL A 16 27.01 -22.98 18.48
N VAL A 17 26.54 -22.40 19.58
CA VAL A 17 25.13 -22.17 19.79
C VAL A 17 24.81 -21.19 18.68
N GLU A 18 24.25 -21.72 17.59
CA GLU A 18 23.66 -20.90 16.55
C GLU A 18 22.58 -20.11 17.27
N VAL A 19 22.96 -18.90 17.69
CA VAL A 19 22.00 -17.96 18.26
C VAL A 19 21.04 -17.76 17.12
N ALA A 20 19.84 -18.34 17.23
CA ALA A 20 18.81 -18.11 16.26
C ALA A 20 18.58 -16.60 16.26
N GLU A 21 19.22 -15.88 15.33
CA GLU A 21 19.08 -14.44 15.21
C GLU A 21 17.61 -14.20 14.90
N TYR A 22 16.86 -13.83 15.93
CA TYR A 22 15.44 -13.57 15.84
C TYR A 22 15.26 -12.29 15.03
N HIS A 23 15.25 -12.43 13.72
CA HIS A 23 15.02 -11.34 12.81
C HIS A 23 13.54 -10.98 12.88
N ASP A 24 13.25 -9.77 13.31
CA ASP A 24 11.90 -9.23 13.26
C ASP A 24 11.39 -9.30 11.82
N ARG A 25 10.24 -9.95 11.63
CA ARG A 25 9.64 -10.14 10.32
C ARG A 25 9.02 -8.84 9.81
N VAL A 26 8.71 -7.90 10.70
CA VAL A 26 8.09 -6.62 10.36
C VAL A 26 9.11 -5.50 10.58
N ARG A 27 9.42 -4.75 9.51
CA ARG A 27 10.38 -3.63 9.59
C ARG A 27 9.67 -2.31 9.35
N TRP A 28 9.42 -1.56 10.41
CA TRP A 28 8.66 -0.29 10.36
C TRP A 28 9.33 0.80 9.52
N GLY A 29 10.65 0.94 9.56
CA GLY A 29 11.37 1.96 8.76
C GLY A 29 11.09 1.84 7.25
N PRO A 30 11.28 0.65 6.64
CA PRO A 30 10.91 0.38 5.25
C PRO A 30 9.42 0.56 4.92
N ILE A 31 8.52 0.24 5.85
CA ILE A 31 7.07 0.44 5.67
C ILE A 31 6.76 1.94 5.54
N LEU A 32 7.32 2.77 6.43
CA LEU A 32 7.15 4.22 6.36
C LEU A 32 7.76 4.83 5.09
N ALA A 33 8.94 4.35 4.68
CA ALA A 33 9.55 4.80 3.43
C ALA A 33 8.67 4.47 2.21
N GLY A 34 8.16 3.25 2.12
CA GLY A 34 7.26 2.85 1.04
C GLY A 34 5.93 3.60 1.07
N LEU A 35 5.39 3.89 2.26
CA LEU A 35 4.18 4.70 2.42
C LEU A 35 4.36 6.11 1.87
N VAL A 36 5.46 6.78 2.20
CA VAL A 36 5.77 8.12 1.69
C VAL A 36 5.89 8.10 0.17
N VAL A 37 6.59 7.10 -0.40
CA VAL A 37 6.71 6.98 -1.86
C VAL A 37 5.35 6.73 -2.51
N ALA A 38 4.50 5.87 -1.94
CA ALA A 38 3.15 5.64 -2.45
C ALA A 38 2.35 6.96 -2.49
N LEU A 39 2.35 7.73 -1.39
CA LEU A 39 1.64 9.01 -1.32
C LEU A 39 2.19 10.01 -2.35
N SER A 40 3.51 10.13 -2.49
CA SER A 40 4.13 11.01 -3.50
C SER A 40 3.76 10.60 -4.93
N SER A 41 3.86 9.30 -5.26
CA SER A 41 3.45 8.79 -6.58
C SER A 41 1.96 9.03 -6.82
N GLN A 42 1.11 8.83 -5.82
CA GLN A 42 -0.32 9.08 -5.93
C GLN A 42 -0.61 10.53 -6.28
N LEU A 43 0.03 11.48 -5.61
CA LEU A 43 -0.17 12.91 -5.87
C LEU A 43 0.24 13.31 -7.30
N ILE A 44 1.35 12.76 -7.80
CA ILE A 44 1.83 13.02 -9.16
C ILE A 44 0.87 12.43 -10.21
N LEU A 45 0.44 11.17 -10.03
CA LEU A 45 -0.47 10.54 -10.99
C LEU A 45 -1.87 11.17 -10.95
N SER A 46 -2.30 11.62 -9.77
CA SER A 46 -3.54 12.36 -9.60
C SER A 46 -3.47 13.73 -10.30
N SER A 47 -2.41 14.51 -10.09
CA SER A 47 -2.26 15.80 -10.77
C SER A 47 -2.17 15.65 -12.29
N LEU A 48 -1.54 14.57 -12.77
CA LEU A 48 -1.51 14.23 -14.19
C LEU A 48 -2.92 13.93 -14.74
N GLY A 49 -3.70 13.11 -14.03
CA GLY A 49 -5.08 12.79 -14.40
C GLY A 49 -5.96 14.03 -14.46
N ALA A 50 -5.89 14.87 -13.43
CA ALA A 50 -6.58 16.15 -13.40
C ALA A 50 -6.17 17.05 -14.58
N ALA A 51 -4.88 17.17 -14.86
CA ALA A 51 -4.39 17.99 -15.98
C ALA A 51 -4.91 17.49 -17.34
N ILE A 52 -4.93 16.17 -17.56
CA ILE A 52 -5.48 15.56 -18.77
C ILE A 52 -7.00 15.77 -18.85
N GLY A 53 -7.73 15.53 -17.76
CA GLY A 53 -9.19 15.71 -17.74
C GLY A 53 -9.60 17.17 -17.96
N LEU A 54 -8.94 18.11 -17.30
CA LEU A 54 -9.20 19.55 -17.43
C LEU A 54 -8.81 20.09 -18.80
N SER A 55 -7.69 19.62 -19.38
CA SER A 55 -7.30 20.04 -20.74
C SER A 55 -8.27 19.49 -21.81
N GLY A 56 -8.79 18.28 -21.63
CA GLY A 56 -9.85 17.72 -22.47
C GLY A 56 -11.11 18.58 -22.47
N LEU A 57 -11.54 19.03 -21.27
CA LEU A 57 -12.69 19.94 -21.11
C LEU A 57 -12.44 21.33 -21.73
N ALA A 58 -11.22 21.87 -21.58
CA ALA A 58 -10.86 23.18 -22.13
C ALA A 58 -10.78 23.17 -23.67
N GLY A 59 -10.40 22.04 -24.28
CA GLY A 59 -10.30 21.86 -25.73
C GLY A 59 -11.60 21.41 -26.41
N SER A 60 -12.55 20.85 -25.66
CA SER A 60 -13.83 20.42 -26.21
C SER A 60 -14.77 21.62 -26.35
N GLY A 61 -15.00 22.11 -27.57
CA GLY A 61 -16.11 23.04 -27.87
C GLY A 61 -17.52 22.42 -27.71
N ALA A 62 -17.63 21.30 -26.99
CA ALA A 62 -18.85 20.53 -26.83
C ALA A 62 -19.74 21.10 -25.71
N PRO A 63 -21.08 21.04 -25.84
CA PRO A 63 -22.00 21.38 -24.76
C PRO A 63 -21.70 20.55 -23.50
N ARG A 64 -21.94 21.14 -22.33
CA ARG A 64 -21.71 20.58 -20.98
C ARG A 64 -22.51 19.28 -20.67
N SER A 65 -23.15 18.67 -21.68
CA SER A 65 -23.95 17.44 -21.57
C SER A 65 -23.13 16.16 -21.39
N ASN A 66 -21.80 16.19 -21.60
CA ASN A 66 -20.92 15.01 -21.44
C ASN A 66 -20.25 14.93 -20.06
N ALA A 67 -20.79 15.62 -19.05
CA ALA A 67 -20.20 15.65 -17.70
C ALA A 67 -20.13 14.26 -17.04
N GLU A 68 -21.04 13.35 -17.41
CA GLU A 68 -21.09 11.97 -16.92
C GLU A 68 -19.92 11.13 -17.47
N ASP A 69 -19.66 11.20 -18.78
CA ASP A 69 -18.54 10.48 -19.43
C ASP A 69 -17.18 10.93 -18.90
N VAL A 70 -17.03 12.23 -18.61
CA VAL A 70 -15.81 12.79 -18.02
C VAL A 70 -15.64 12.34 -16.57
N GLY A 71 -16.74 12.23 -15.81
CA GLY A 71 -16.75 11.70 -14.45
C GLY A 71 -16.22 10.27 -14.37
N LEU A 72 -16.73 9.38 -15.23
CA LEU A 72 -16.29 7.99 -15.32
C LEU A 72 -14.81 7.86 -15.70
N GLY A 73 -14.33 8.66 -16.65
CA GLY A 73 -12.92 8.66 -17.06
C GLY A 73 -11.97 9.05 -15.91
N ILE A 74 -12.37 10.06 -15.14
CA ILE A 74 -11.63 10.53 -13.96
C ILE A 74 -11.66 9.47 -12.84
N GLY A 75 -12.80 8.82 -12.62
CA GLY A 75 -12.95 7.74 -11.65
C GLY A 75 -12.05 6.54 -11.95
N ILE A 76 -12.03 6.08 -13.20
CA ILE A 76 -11.19 4.95 -13.64
C ILE A 76 -9.71 5.30 -13.51
N TRP A 77 -9.29 6.50 -13.93
CA TRP A 77 -7.90 6.93 -13.81
C TRP A 77 -7.42 6.98 -12.36
N SER A 78 -8.28 7.42 -11.44
CA SER A 78 -7.96 7.46 -10.01
C SER A 78 -7.73 6.08 -9.42
N ILE A 79 -8.55 5.09 -9.81
CA ILE A 79 -8.36 3.69 -9.39
C ILE A 79 -7.02 3.18 -9.93
N ILE A 80 -6.73 3.39 -11.22
CA ILE A 80 -5.46 2.97 -11.83
C ILE A 80 -4.26 3.61 -11.11
N SER A 81 -4.35 4.90 -10.84
CA SER A 81 -3.31 5.66 -10.13
C SER A 81 -3.03 5.10 -8.74
N LEU A 82 -4.10 4.79 -7.99
CA LEU A 82 -4.01 4.19 -6.66
C LEU A 82 -3.34 2.82 -6.69
N LEU A 83 -3.69 1.98 -7.66
CA LEU A 83 -3.06 0.66 -7.82
C LEU A 83 -1.57 0.76 -8.16
N ILE A 84 -1.20 1.67 -9.08
CA ILE A 84 0.21 1.92 -9.42
C ILE A 84 0.99 2.46 -8.21
N SER A 85 0.40 3.40 -7.47
CA SER A 85 1.00 3.97 -6.26
C SER A 85 1.27 2.90 -5.19
N LEU A 86 0.27 2.06 -4.87
CA LEU A 86 0.41 0.99 -3.88
C LEU A 86 1.41 -0.09 -4.33
N PHE A 87 1.44 -0.40 -5.62
CA PHE A 87 2.46 -1.27 -6.20
C PHE A 87 3.87 -0.71 -5.96
N ILE A 88 4.10 0.56 -6.30
CA ILE A 88 5.42 1.20 -6.11
C ILE A 88 5.78 1.25 -4.62
N GLY A 89 4.84 1.60 -3.74
CA GLY A 89 5.05 1.62 -2.29
C GLY A 89 5.43 0.25 -1.73
N GLY A 90 4.68 -0.79 -2.10
CA GLY A 90 4.99 -2.17 -1.73
C GLY A 90 6.37 -2.61 -2.24
N TRP A 91 6.71 -2.25 -3.47
CA TRP A 91 8.03 -2.53 -4.06
C TRP A 91 9.17 -1.86 -3.29
N VAL A 92 9.01 -0.58 -2.92
CA VAL A 92 10.01 0.16 -2.13
C VAL A 92 10.16 -0.44 -0.74
N THR A 93 9.06 -0.78 -0.06
CA THR A 93 9.11 -1.42 1.26
C THR A 93 9.90 -2.73 1.21
N ALA A 94 9.61 -3.62 0.26
CA ALA A 94 10.35 -4.87 0.11
C ALA A 94 11.83 -4.64 -0.20
N ARG A 95 12.15 -3.66 -1.06
CA ARG A 95 13.53 -3.29 -1.42
C ARG A 95 14.31 -2.74 -0.22
N ALA A 96 13.69 -1.91 0.61
CA ALA A 96 14.33 -1.28 1.76
C ALA A 96 14.54 -2.25 2.93
N CYS A 97 13.77 -3.34 3.00
CA CYS A 97 13.92 -4.34 4.04
C CYS A 97 15.12 -5.29 3.89
N GLY A 98 15.97 -5.16 2.85
CA GLY A 98 17.16 -6.00 2.68
C GLY A 98 16.83 -7.43 2.21
N PRO A 99 17.77 -8.39 2.32
CA PRO A 99 17.55 -9.74 1.83
C PRO A 99 16.53 -10.47 2.70
N MET A 100 15.36 -10.73 2.14
CA MET A 100 14.24 -11.41 2.82
C MET A 100 13.65 -12.51 1.93
N ASN A 101 12.99 -13.47 2.56
CA ASN A 101 12.18 -14.45 1.83
C ASN A 101 10.89 -13.79 1.27
N ARG A 102 10.25 -14.44 0.29
CA ARG A 102 9.04 -13.91 -0.34
C ARG A 102 7.88 -13.72 0.65
N SER A 103 7.73 -14.63 1.61
CA SER A 103 6.65 -14.56 2.61
C SER A 103 6.76 -13.33 3.51
N THR A 104 7.97 -12.97 3.95
CA THR A 104 8.23 -11.75 4.72
C THR A 104 7.99 -10.51 3.87
N GLY A 105 8.31 -10.55 2.56
CA GLY A 105 7.95 -9.46 1.64
C GLY A 105 6.45 -9.24 1.59
N LEU A 106 5.69 -10.29 1.29
CA LEU A 106 4.22 -10.22 1.25
C LEU A 106 3.63 -9.68 2.56
N LEU A 107 4.14 -10.12 3.72
CA LEU A 107 3.73 -9.60 5.02
C LEU A 107 3.96 -8.09 5.14
N ASN A 108 5.16 -7.60 4.83
CA ASN A 108 5.44 -6.15 4.93
C ASN A 108 4.62 -5.33 3.92
N GLY A 109 4.31 -5.89 2.74
CA GLY A 109 3.40 -5.27 1.77
C GLY A 109 1.96 -5.18 2.27
N ALA A 110 1.46 -6.24 2.92
CA ALA A 110 0.15 -6.23 3.56
C ALA A 110 0.07 -5.22 4.72
N ILE A 111 1.14 -5.12 5.53
CA ILE A 111 1.21 -4.16 6.64
C ILE A 111 1.27 -2.72 6.11
N LEU A 112 2.00 -2.46 5.02
CA LEU A 112 1.98 -1.17 4.36
C LEU A 112 0.55 -0.81 3.92
N TRP A 113 -0.15 -1.71 3.24
CA TRP A 113 -1.54 -1.50 2.83
C TRP A 113 -2.45 -1.22 4.03
N ALA A 114 -2.36 -2.03 5.08
CA ALA A 114 -3.15 -1.86 6.29
C ALA A 114 -2.86 -0.52 6.99
N THR A 115 -1.58 -0.10 6.97
CA THR A 115 -1.14 1.19 7.52
C THR A 115 -1.71 2.35 6.71
N THR A 116 -1.74 2.24 5.38
CA THR A 116 -2.39 3.24 4.52
C THR A 116 -3.87 3.37 4.88
N LEU A 117 -4.59 2.26 5.02
CA LEU A 117 -6.01 2.28 5.41
C LEU A 117 -6.23 2.84 6.82
N ALA A 118 -5.41 2.47 7.79
CA ALA A 118 -5.49 2.96 9.16
C ALA A 118 -5.30 4.48 9.23
N ILE A 119 -4.30 5.01 8.51
CA ILE A 119 -4.05 6.45 8.42
C ILE A 119 -5.20 7.14 7.70
N SER A 120 -5.70 6.60 6.59
CA SER A 120 -6.86 7.16 5.89
C SER A 120 -8.09 7.23 6.80
N ALA A 121 -8.41 6.15 7.51
CA ALA A 121 -9.53 6.11 8.46
C ALA A 121 -9.35 7.12 9.59
N TRP A 122 -8.14 7.24 10.14
CA TRP A 122 -7.83 8.23 11.17
C TRP A 122 -7.99 9.67 10.67
N LEU A 123 -7.56 9.98 9.44
CA LEU A 123 -7.73 11.30 8.84
C LEU A 123 -9.21 11.62 8.56
N LEU A 124 -9.99 10.63 8.11
CA LEU A 124 -11.45 10.75 7.93
C LEU A 124 -12.13 11.07 9.27
N ALA A 125 -11.82 10.31 10.31
CA ALA A 125 -12.37 10.51 11.65
C ALA A 125 -11.95 11.87 12.25
N SER A 126 -10.74 12.34 11.94
CA SER A 126 -10.21 13.62 12.42
C SER A 126 -10.79 14.84 11.70
N GLY A 127 -11.62 14.65 10.66
CA GLY A 127 -12.22 15.75 9.89
C GLY A 127 -11.20 16.57 9.08
N VAL A 128 -10.01 16.02 8.82
CA VAL A 128 -8.96 16.68 8.02
C VAL A 128 -9.34 16.56 6.54
N THR A 129 -10.28 17.39 6.11
CA THR A 129 -10.82 17.39 4.74
C THR A 129 -9.83 17.95 3.71
N GLY A 130 -8.87 18.78 4.13
CA GLY A 130 -7.92 19.44 3.24
C GLY A 130 -6.97 18.48 2.50
N ALA A 131 -6.50 17.41 3.16
CA ALA A 131 -5.64 16.40 2.53
C ALA A 131 -6.40 15.55 1.50
N PHE A 132 -7.71 15.33 1.73
CA PHE A 132 -8.58 14.66 0.78
C PHE A 132 -9.05 15.56 -0.34
N GLY A 133 -8.98 16.90 -0.25
CA GLY A 133 -9.40 17.81 -1.31
C GLY A 133 -8.66 17.60 -2.64
N ILE A 134 -7.38 17.22 -2.59
CA ILE A 134 -6.55 16.91 -3.77
C ILE A 134 -6.86 15.50 -4.31
N LEU A 135 -7.20 14.55 -3.44
CA LEU A 135 -7.75 13.25 -3.86
C LEU A 135 -9.19 13.39 -4.40
N ALA A 136 -9.97 14.32 -3.88
CA ALA A 136 -11.39 14.53 -4.17
C ALA A 136 -11.61 15.18 -5.54
N SER A 137 -10.70 16.05 -5.98
CA SER A 137 -10.71 16.57 -7.35
C SER A 137 -10.46 15.48 -8.40
N ASN A 138 -9.86 14.35 -8.00
CA ASN A 138 -9.56 13.22 -8.87
C ASN A 138 -10.54 12.04 -8.69
N ALA A 139 -11.17 11.91 -7.54
CA ALA A 139 -12.14 10.87 -7.23
C ALA A 139 -13.58 11.40 -7.24
N GLY A 140 -13.88 12.37 -8.12
CA GLY A 140 -15.11 13.17 -8.10
C GLY A 140 -16.40 12.35 -7.98
N GLU A 141 -16.44 11.14 -8.55
CA GLU A 141 -17.59 10.25 -8.47
C GLU A 141 -17.71 9.53 -7.11
N ILE A 142 -16.59 9.12 -6.53
CA ILE A 142 -16.51 8.43 -5.23
C ILE A 142 -16.79 9.42 -4.09
N VAL A 143 -16.30 10.66 -4.22
CA VAL A 143 -16.53 11.72 -3.22
C VAL A 143 -17.93 12.29 -3.30
N ASN A 144 -18.49 12.49 -4.51
CA ASN A 144 -19.89 12.88 -4.63
C ASN A 144 -20.82 11.80 -4.01
N GLN A 145 -20.51 10.52 -4.19
CA GLN A 145 -21.26 9.44 -3.52
C GLN A 145 -21.03 9.39 -2.00
N ALA A 146 -19.83 9.69 -1.49
CA ALA A 146 -19.57 9.76 -0.05
C ALA A 146 -20.25 10.97 0.63
N GLN A 147 -20.29 12.12 -0.06
CA GLN A 147 -20.98 13.33 0.41
C GLN A 147 -22.52 13.21 0.30
N GLN A 148 -23.02 12.58 -0.76
CA GLN A 148 -24.46 12.33 -0.95
C GLN A 148 -24.98 11.12 -0.13
N GLY A 149 -24.09 10.23 0.31
CA GLY A 149 -24.40 9.06 1.15
C GLY A 149 -24.52 9.37 2.65
N GLY A 150 -24.51 10.65 3.05
CA GLY A 150 -24.71 11.04 4.45
C GLY A 150 -23.51 10.76 5.36
N VAL A 151 -22.33 10.46 4.81
CA VAL A 151 -21.08 10.32 5.59
C VAL A 151 -20.49 11.71 5.84
N ASN A 152 -21.32 12.63 6.33
CA ASN A 152 -20.85 13.86 6.94
C ASN A 152 -20.78 13.60 8.45
N PRO A 153 -19.58 13.51 9.07
CA PRO A 153 -19.45 13.23 10.50
C PRO A 153 -20.19 14.24 11.40
N GLN A 154 -20.65 15.37 10.85
CA GLN A 154 -21.22 16.49 11.58
C GLN A 154 -22.72 16.74 11.34
N GLY A 155 -23.43 15.87 10.62
CA GLY A 155 -24.81 16.14 10.20
C GLY A 155 -25.74 14.94 10.25
N ILE A 156 -25.91 14.33 11.43
CA ILE A 156 -27.02 13.41 11.66
C ILE A 156 -28.25 14.28 11.97
N ASP A 157 -29.06 14.57 10.95
CA ASP A 157 -30.34 15.24 11.14
C ASP A 157 -31.31 14.27 11.83
N PRO A 158 -31.81 14.58 13.04
CA PRO A 158 -32.74 13.70 13.75
C PRO A 158 -34.11 13.57 13.06
N ASN A 159 -34.40 14.33 12.00
CA ASN A 159 -35.66 14.30 11.26
C ASN A 159 -35.51 13.78 9.81
N VAL A 160 -34.81 12.67 9.63
CA VAL A 160 -34.70 11.99 8.32
C VAL A 160 -36.03 11.35 7.92
N THR A 161 -36.58 11.78 6.78
CA THR A 161 -37.76 11.12 6.19
C THR A 161 -37.45 9.66 5.82
N ALA A 162 -38.46 8.78 5.83
CA ALA A 162 -38.27 7.36 5.48
C ALA A 162 -37.67 7.17 4.06
N GLN A 163 -37.91 8.13 3.17
CA GLN A 163 -37.35 8.16 1.82
C GLN A 163 -35.85 8.52 1.84
N GLN A 164 -35.47 9.59 2.56
CA GLN A 164 -34.06 9.97 2.75
C GLN A 164 -33.27 8.86 3.45
N ALA A 165 -33.86 8.17 4.43
CA ALA A 165 -33.20 7.06 5.12
C ALA A 165 -32.90 5.88 4.17
N ARG A 166 -33.82 5.56 3.25
CA ARG A 166 -33.62 4.50 2.24
C ARG A 166 -32.58 4.88 1.19
N GLU A 167 -32.60 6.13 0.73
CA GLU A 167 -31.63 6.64 -0.24
C GLU A 167 -30.22 6.71 0.37
N ALA A 168 -30.11 7.22 1.60
CA ALA A 168 -28.86 7.24 2.36
C ALA A 168 -28.35 5.81 2.60
N ALA A 169 -29.20 4.88 3.02
CA ALA A 169 -28.81 3.48 3.21
C ALA A 169 -28.37 2.82 1.90
N GLY A 170 -29.06 3.08 0.78
CA GLY A 170 -28.69 2.55 -0.54
C GLY A 170 -27.35 3.11 -1.04
N ASN A 171 -27.12 4.41 -0.86
CA ASN A 171 -25.86 5.05 -1.23
C ASN A 171 -24.71 4.61 -0.33
N ALA A 172 -24.93 4.55 0.99
CA ALA A 172 -23.96 4.03 1.95
C ALA A 172 -23.59 2.58 1.64
N ALA A 173 -24.56 1.75 1.23
CA ALA A 173 -24.28 0.38 0.81
C ALA A 173 -23.40 0.33 -0.45
N LYS A 174 -23.68 1.16 -1.46
CA LYS A 174 -22.83 1.25 -2.67
C LYS A 174 -21.41 1.68 -2.34
N VAL A 175 -21.25 2.70 -1.51
CA VAL A 175 -19.93 3.18 -1.04
C VAL A 175 -19.22 2.10 -0.23
N GLY A 176 -19.95 1.39 0.64
CA GLY A 176 -19.39 0.29 1.42
C GLY A 176 -18.87 -0.84 0.54
N TRP A 177 -19.65 -1.27 -0.46
CA TRP A 177 -19.21 -2.30 -1.40
C TRP A 177 -18.04 -1.85 -2.27
N SER A 178 -18.06 -0.62 -2.79
CA SER A 178 -16.96 -0.08 -3.60
C SER A 178 -15.67 0.02 -2.78
N PHE A 179 -15.76 0.43 -1.51
CA PHE A 179 -14.62 0.44 -0.59
C PHE A 179 -14.06 -0.97 -0.37
N VAL A 180 -14.92 -1.98 -0.13
CA VAL A 180 -14.47 -3.37 0.06
C VAL A 180 -13.71 -3.86 -1.17
N PHE A 181 -14.29 -3.78 -2.37
CA PHE A 181 -13.63 -4.26 -3.58
C PHE A 181 -12.38 -3.45 -3.94
N GLY A 182 -12.43 -2.13 -3.78
CA GLY A 182 -11.29 -1.24 -4.01
C GLY A 182 -10.14 -1.54 -3.05
N SER A 183 -10.43 -1.78 -1.77
CA SER A 183 -9.42 -2.10 -0.76
C SER A 183 -8.72 -3.43 -1.05
N LEU A 184 -9.45 -4.45 -1.51
CA LEU A 184 -8.89 -5.74 -1.91
C LEU A 184 -8.00 -5.62 -3.14
N LEU A 185 -8.41 -4.84 -4.15
CA LEU A 185 -7.57 -4.56 -5.31
C LEU A 185 -6.27 -3.83 -4.91
N GLY A 186 -6.38 -2.86 -4.00
CA GLY A 186 -5.22 -2.17 -3.45
C GLY A 186 -4.26 -3.11 -2.70
N LEU A 187 -4.80 -4.05 -1.93
CA LEU A 187 -4.00 -5.08 -1.26
C LEU A 187 -3.25 -5.93 -2.28
N VAL A 188 -3.95 -6.42 -3.31
CA VAL A 188 -3.32 -7.21 -4.38
C VAL A 188 -2.19 -6.43 -5.04
N ALA A 189 -2.40 -5.16 -5.38
CA ALA A 189 -1.36 -4.31 -5.96
C ALA A 189 -0.13 -4.18 -5.05
N ALA A 190 -0.34 -3.91 -3.75
CA ALA A 190 0.74 -3.81 -2.77
C ALA A 190 1.51 -5.14 -2.61
N LEU A 191 0.81 -6.27 -2.61
CA LEU A 191 1.42 -7.60 -2.54
C LEU A 191 2.26 -7.92 -3.77
N ILE A 192 1.75 -7.62 -4.98
CA ILE A 192 2.51 -7.80 -6.22
C ILE A 192 3.76 -6.92 -6.20
N GLY A 193 3.63 -5.64 -5.83
CA GLY A 193 4.75 -4.71 -5.70
C GLY A 193 5.82 -5.23 -4.75
N SER A 194 5.39 -5.66 -3.56
CA SER A 194 6.29 -6.22 -2.56
C SER A 194 6.99 -7.50 -3.04
N SER A 195 6.26 -8.40 -3.69
CA SER A 195 6.84 -9.64 -4.24
C SER A 195 7.96 -9.36 -5.26
N ALA A 196 7.76 -8.37 -6.14
CA ALA A 196 8.73 -7.94 -7.13
C ALA A 196 9.95 -7.21 -6.51
N GLY A 197 9.80 -6.65 -5.30
CA GLY A 197 10.87 -5.97 -4.59
C GLY A 197 11.83 -6.91 -3.83
N THR A 198 11.40 -8.15 -3.54
CA THR A 198 12.25 -9.12 -2.82
C THR A 198 13.44 -9.60 -3.67
N ARG A 199 14.67 -9.45 -3.17
CA ARG A 199 15.88 -10.00 -3.80
C ARG A 199 16.25 -11.33 -3.15
N THR A 200 16.31 -12.41 -3.93
CA THR A 200 16.80 -13.72 -3.47
C THR A 200 18.30 -13.65 -3.17
N ARG A 201 18.75 -14.04 -1.96
CA ARG A 201 20.19 -14.24 -1.70
C ARG A 201 20.70 -15.35 -2.60
N ARG A 202 21.66 -15.04 -3.48
CA ARG A 202 22.41 -16.05 -4.21
C ARG A 202 23.34 -16.73 -3.20
N SER A 203 23.14 -18.02 -2.94
CA SER A 203 24.12 -18.81 -2.18
C SER A 203 25.40 -18.87 -3.00
N THR A 204 26.39 -18.05 -2.65
CA THR A 204 27.78 -18.32 -3.03
C THR A 204 28.24 -19.51 -2.21
N ASN A 205 27.95 -20.72 -2.71
CA ASN A 205 28.65 -21.92 -2.24
C ASN A 205 30.14 -21.68 -2.51
N GLY A 206 30.89 -21.38 -1.45
CA GLY A 206 32.33 -21.23 -1.52
C GLY A 206 32.93 -22.56 -1.93
N THR A 207 33.41 -22.66 -3.17
CA THR A 207 34.43 -23.65 -3.51
C THR A 207 35.72 -23.20 -2.83
N VAL A 208 35.99 -23.74 -1.64
CA VAL A 208 37.32 -23.68 -1.04
C VAL A 208 38.26 -24.39 -2.03
N PRO A 209 39.27 -23.73 -2.62
CA PRO A 209 40.23 -24.43 -3.46
C PRO A 209 40.96 -25.46 -2.59
N ALA A 210 40.99 -26.71 -3.06
CA ALA A 210 41.78 -27.75 -2.44
C ALA A 210 43.23 -27.26 -2.33
N ARG A 211 43.78 -27.26 -1.12
CA ARG A 211 45.22 -27.09 -0.92
C ARG A 211 45.87 -28.37 -1.39
N ASP A 212 46.52 -28.30 -2.54
CA ASP A 212 47.48 -29.32 -2.96
C ASP A 212 48.67 -29.27 -1.97
N TYR A 213 48.92 -30.39 -1.29
CA TYR A 213 50.06 -30.61 -0.39
C TYR A 213 51.25 -31.15 -1.18
#